data_AF-A0A1Q5FLM6-F1
#
_entry.id   AF-A0A1Q5FLM6-F1
#
_cell.length_a   1.000
_cell.length_b   1.000
_cell.length_c   1.000
_cell.angle_alpha   90.00
_cell.angle_beta   90.00
_cell.angle_gamma   90.00
#
_symmetry.space_group_name_H-M   'P 1'
#
loop_
_entity.id
_entity.type
_entity.pdbx_description
1 polymer ?
#
loop_
_entity_poly.entity_id
_entity_poly.type
_entity_poly.pdbx_seq_one_letter_code
_entity_poly.pdbx_strand_id
1 'polypeptide(L)'
;MTEPDAYLALCTHTHLFPGARCRLQGLPHPAAFAATPEPTEVHLRFSDGTATAAELHPDTPTGPTLTVAAYTTAAGTPIDDSTWTVKGIAQKQDEVELTIGTPNRA
;
A
#
# COMPACT_ATOMS: atom_id res chain seq x y z
N MET A 1 -3.52 10.25 22.27
CA MET A 1 -3.13 9.21 21.31
C MET A 1 -2.88 9.94 20.02
N THR A 2 -1.62 10.06 19.62
CA THR A 2 -1.30 10.53 18.27
C THR A 2 -1.85 9.46 17.33
N GLU A 3 -2.79 9.83 16.46
CA GLU A 3 -3.12 8.97 15.32
C GLU A 3 -1.78 8.61 14.66
N PRO A 4 -1.53 7.34 14.29
CA PRO A 4 -0.37 7.05 13.46
C PRO A 4 -0.50 7.94 12.22
N ASP A 5 0.53 8.75 11.93
CA ASP A 5 0.57 9.55 10.71
C ASP A 5 0.48 8.56 9.53
N ALA A 6 -0.69 8.51 8.87
CA ALA A 6 -0.86 7.66 7.71
C ALA A 6 0.13 8.12 6.62
N TYR A 7 1.02 7.23 6.20
CA TYR A 7 2.02 7.57 5.20
C TYR A 7 1.41 7.56 3.80
N LEU A 8 1.78 8.52 2.97
CA LEU A 8 1.33 8.58 1.58
C LEU A 8 2.05 7.50 0.76
N ALA A 9 1.31 6.71 -0.01
CA ALA A 9 1.86 5.83 -1.02
C ALA A 9 1.37 6.19 -2.42
N LEU A 10 2.31 6.58 -3.29
CA LEU A 10 2.00 6.92 -4.68
C LEU A 10 1.98 5.65 -5.53
N CYS A 11 0.81 5.31 -6.06
CA CYS A 11 0.63 4.19 -6.98
C CYS A 11 0.74 4.66 -8.44
N THR A 12 1.40 3.85 -9.26
CA THR A 12 1.69 4.19 -10.67
C THR A 12 0.50 4.03 -11.62
N HIS A 13 -0.61 3.49 -11.14
CA HIS A 13 -1.80 3.16 -11.93
C HIS A 13 -3.08 3.60 -11.20
N THR A 14 -4.23 3.46 -11.87
CA THR A 14 -5.55 3.89 -11.35
C THR A 14 -6.18 2.90 -10.37
N HIS A 15 -5.63 1.69 -10.27
CA HIS A 15 -6.07 0.63 -9.37
C HIS A 15 -4.93 -0.36 -9.12
N LEU A 16 -5.11 -1.23 -8.12
CA LEU A 16 -4.17 -2.31 -7.83
C LEU A 16 -4.39 -3.53 -8.73
N PHE A 17 -3.29 -4.19 -9.07
CA PHE A 17 -3.24 -5.45 -9.79
C PHE A 17 -1.95 -6.21 -9.42
N PRO A 18 -1.84 -7.51 -9.71
CA PRO A 18 -0.61 -8.25 -9.44
C PRO A 18 0.60 -7.66 -10.18
N GLY A 19 1.59 -7.22 -9.43
CA GLY A 19 2.79 -6.53 -9.93
C GLY A 19 2.72 -5.01 -9.89
N ALA A 20 1.58 -4.42 -9.48
CA ALA A 20 1.48 -2.98 -9.26
C ALA A 20 2.51 -2.52 -8.23
N ARG A 21 2.98 -1.27 -8.38
CA ARG A 21 3.98 -0.65 -7.50
C ARG A 21 3.41 0.60 -6.87
N CYS A 22 3.52 0.68 -5.55
CA CYS A 22 3.18 1.86 -4.76
C CYS A 22 4.40 2.26 -3.92
N ARG A 23 4.71 3.55 -3.90
CA ARG A 23 5.92 4.09 -3.24
C ARG A 23 5.53 4.87 -2.01
N LEU A 24 5.86 4.32 -0.85
CA LEU A 24 5.61 4.89 0.47
C LEU A 24 6.60 6.03 0.72
N GLN A 25 6.07 7.19 1.08
CA GLN A 25 6.80 8.45 1.25
C GLN A 25 6.72 8.95 2.70
N GLY A 26 7.68 9.78 3.09
CA GLY A 26 7.68 10.44 4.40
C GLY A 26 8.13 9.57 5.57
N LEU A 27 8.57 8.34 5.30
CA LEU A 27 9.15 7.48 6.34
C LEU A 27 10.44 8.10 6.90
N PRO A 28 10.60 8.20 8.22
CA PRO A 28 11.81 8.75 8.83
C PRO A 28 13.05 7.89 8.55
N HIS A 29 12.88 6.57 8.45
CA HIS A 29 13.96 5.61 8.24
C HIS A 29 13.60 4.55 7.17
N PRO A 30 13.58 4.91 5.87
CA PRO A 30 13.13 4.02 4.79
C PRO A 30 13.89 2.68 4.71
N ALA A 31 15.21 2.71 4.94
CA ALA A 31 16.05 1.52 4.94
C ALA A 31 15.69 0.54 6.06
N ALA A 32 15.46 1.06 7.27
CA ALA A 32 15.07 0.25 8.43
C ALA A 32 13.67 -0.34 8.22
N PHE A 33 12.74 0.47 7.73
CA PHE A 33 11.38 0.02 7.41
C PHE A 33 11.38 -1.09 6.35
N ALA A 34 12.20 -0.98 5.30
CA ALA A 34 12.28 -2.03 4.28
C ALA A 34 12.86 -3.35 4.81
N ALA A 35 13.77 -3.28 5.78
CA ALA A 35 14.38 -4.48 6.39
C ALA A 35 13.48 -5.13 7.46
N THR A 36 12.72 -4.33 8.19
CA THR A 36 11.83 -4.77 9.27
C THR A 36 10.58 -3.88 9.28
N PRO A 37 9.64 -4.12 8.34
CA PRO A 37 8.44 -3.31 8.25
C PRO A 37 7.56 -3.51 9.49
N GLU A 38 6.92 -2.44 9.93
CA GLU A 38 5.96 -2.45 11.02
C GLU A 38 4.53 -2.23 10.48
N PRO A 39 3.48 -2.67 11.21
CA PRO A 39 2.11 -2.38 10.83
C PRO A 39 1.91 -0.87 10.66
N THR A 40 1.35 -0.46 9.53
CA THR A 40 1.37 0.95 9.11
C THR A 40 0.10 1.33 8.38
N GLU A 41 -0.51 2.46 8.76
CA GLU A 41 -1.58 3.10 7.99
C GLU A 41 -0.99 3.79 6.76
N VAL A 42 -1.65 3.58 5.62
CA VAL A 42 -1.20 4.03 4.31
C VAL A 42 -2.34 4.74 3.61
N HIS A 43 -2.08 5.94 3.09
CA HIS A 43 -2.99 6.60 2.16
C HIS A 43 -2.54 6.31 0.73
N LEU A 44 -3.23 5.42 0.02
CA LEU A 44 -2.92 5.12 -1.38
C LEU A 44 -3.43 6.27 -2.25
N ARG A 45 -2.56 6.84 -3.08
CA ARG A 45 -2.93 7.81 -4.11
C ARG A 45 -2.62 7.23 -5.48
N PHE A 46 -3.66 7.03 -6.27
CA PHE A 46 -3.61 6.47 -7.61
C PHE A 46 -3.29 7.53 -8.66
N SER A 47 -2.86 7.08 -9.84
CA SER A 47 -2.43 7.97 -10.93
C SER A 47 -3.54 8.82 -11.54
N ASP A 48 -4.81 8.44 -11.33
CA ASP A 48 -5.99 9.23 -11.72
C ASP A 48 -6.39 10.28 -10.68
N GLY A 49 -5.65 10.37 -9.57
CA GLY A 49 -5.89 11.31 -8.49
C GLY A 49 -6.84 10.80 -7.41
N THR A 50 -7.48 9.64 -7.59
CA THR A 50 -8.26 8.99 -6.53
C THR A 50 -7.33 8.56 -5.41
N ALA A 51 -7.84 8.61 -4.17
CA ALA A 51 -7.13 8.10 -3.02
C ALA A 51 -8.03 7.27 -2.11
N THR A 52 -7.43 6.34 -1.38
CA THR A 52 -8.14 5.46 -0.44
C THR A 52 -7.25 5.09 0.74
N ALA A 53 -7.90 4.75 1.86
CA ALA A 53 -7.20 4.23 3.03
C ALA A 53 -6.75 2.78 2.81
N ALA A 54 -5.61 2.45 3.37
CA ALA A 54 -5.07 1.10 3.40
C ALA A 54 -4.24 0.85 4.67
N GLU A 55 -4.07 -0.42 5.02
CA GLU A 55 -3.24 -0.85 6.14
C GLU A 55 -2.26 -1.91 5.68
N LEU A 56 -0.96 -1.67 5.88
CA LEU A 56 0.09 -2.65 5.67
C LEU A 56 0.24 -3.51 6.92
N HIS A 57 0.08 -4.82 6.78
CA HIS A 57 0.31 -5.80 7.83
C HIS A 57 1.48 -6.72 7.44
N PRO A 58 2.71 -6.45 7.95
CA PRO A 58 3.89 -7.21 7.53
C PRO A 58 3.95 -8.64 8.10
N ASP A 59 3.39 -8.84 9.30
CA ASP A 59 3.51 -10.07 10.08
C ASP A 59 2.22 -10.90 10.05
N THR A 60 1.83 -11.41 8.88
CA THR A 60 0.74 -12.40 8.79
C THR A 60 1.30 -13.80 8.53
N PRO A 61 0.58 -14.88 8.93
CA PRO A 61 1.02 -16.26 8.69
C PRO A 61 1.30 -16.60 7.21
N THR A 62 0.69 -15.86 6.29
CA THR A 62 0.82 -16.06 4.83
C THR A 62 1.75 -15.06 4.17
N GLY A 63 2.46 -14.24 4.95
CA GLY A 63 3.35 -13.16 4.49
C GLY A 63 2.72 -11.77 4.62
N PRO A 64 3.41 -10.72 4.18
CA PRO A 64 2.93 -9.35 4.32
C PRO A 64 1.69 -9.12 3.45
N THR A 65 0.72 -8.36 3.95
CA THR A 65 -0.52 -8.00 3.25
C THR A 65 -0.80 -6.50 3.30
N LEU A 66 -1.61 -6.02 2.36
CA LEU A 66 -2.11 -4.66 2.27
C LEU A 66 -3.64 -4.72 2.18
N THR A 67 -4.34 -4.31 3.24
CA THR A 67 -5.80 -4.20 3.26
C THR A 67 -6.19 -2.85 2.68
N VAL A 68 -7.04 -2.80 1.65
CA VAL A 68 -7.40 -1.57 0.94
C VAL A 68 -8.90 -1.36 1.02
N ALA A 69 -9.31 -0.18 1.50
CA ALA A 69 -10.72 0.18 1.56
C ALA A 69 -11.31 0.40 0.15
N ALA A 70 -12.61 0.15 0.00
CA ALA A 70 -13.34 0.38 -1.25
C ALA A 70 -13.18 1.83 -1.74
N TYR A 71 -13.10 2.02 -3.06
CA TYR A 71 -12.96 3.34 -3.67
C TYR A 71 -13.59 3.40 -5.05
N THR A 72 -13.82 4.60 -5.55
CA THR A 72 -14.28 4.83 -6.92
C THR A 72 -13.20 5.57 -7.68
N THR A 73 -12.77 4.98 -8.79
CA THR A 73 -11.79 5.62 -9.71
C THR A 73 -12.34 6.95 -10.25
N ALA A 74 -11.47 7.82 -10.77
CA ALA A 74 -11.90 9.10 -11.34
C ALA A 74 -12.90 8.95 -12.49
N ALA A 75 -12.89 7.81 -13.19
CA ALA A 75 -13.84 7.47 -14.24
C ALA A 75 -15.21 6.98 -13.71
N GLY A 76 -15.42 6.92 -12.39
CA GLY A 76 -16.66 6.46 -11.80
C GLY A 76 -16.78 4.94 -11.67
N THR A 77 -15.70 4.18 -11.87
CA THR A 77 -15.72 2.71 -11.70
C THR A 77 -15.55 2.37 -10.22
N PRO A 78 -16.53 1.68 -9.58
CA PRO A 78 -16.41 1.24 -8.20
C PRO A 78 -15.46 0.04 -8.07
N ILE A 79 -14.65 0.06 -7.02
CA ILE A 79 -13.74 -1.00 -6.61
C ILE A 79 -14.07 -1.36 -5.17
N ASP A 80 -14.42 -2.61 -4.92
CA ASP A 80 -14.68 -3.11 -3.57
C ASP A 80 -13.41 -3.12 -2.71
N ASP A 81 -13.59 -3.20 -1.39
CA ASP A 81 -12.46 -3.42 -0.49
C ASP A 81 -11.79 -4.77 -0.81
N SER A 82 -10.49 -4.84 -0.58
CA SER A 82 -9.71 -6.04 -0.91
C SER A 82 -8.44 -6.09 -0.09
N THR A 83 -8.10 -7.30 0.35
CA THR A 83 -6.78 -7.58 0.92
C THR A 83 -5.86 -8.09 -0.18
N TRP A 84 -4.66 -7.52 -0.28
CA TRP A 84 -3.65 -7.90 -1.27
C TRP A 84 -2.45 -8.52 -0.57
N THR A 85 -1.87 -9.55 -1.14
CA THR A 85 -0.52 -9.98 -0.74
C THR A 85 0.50 -8.90 -1.15
N VAL A 86 1.57 -8.75 -0.39
CA VAL A 86 2.72 -7.92 -0.76
C VAL A 86 3.87 -8.86 -1.08
N LYS A 87 4.36 -8.82 -2.32
CA LYS A 87 5.43 -9.73 -2.79
C LYS A 87 6.83 -9.20 -2.52
N GLY A 88 6.95 -7.91 -2.27
CA GLY A 88 8.23 -7.27 -2.03
C GLY A 88 8.06 -5.94 -1.34
N ILE A 89 8.98 -5.67 -0.41
CA ILE A 89 9.14 -4.40 0.28
C ILE A 89 10.62 -4.07 0.13
N ALA A 90 10.94 -2.99 -0.58
CA ALA A 90 12.32 -2.64 -0.89
C ALA A 90 12.53 -1.14 -0.80
N GLN A 91 13.64 -0.72 -0.21
CA GLN A 91 14.05 0.68 -0.24
C GLN A 91 14.37 1.11 -1.68
N LYS A 92 13.88 2.28 -2.08
CA LYS A 92 14.23 3.00 -3.31
C LYS A 92 14.58 4.44 -2.94
N GLN A 93 15.88 4.75 -2.88
CA GLN A 93 16.36 6.07 -2.44
C GLN A 93 15.82 6.41 -1.04
N ASP A 94 15.00 7.45 -0.93
CA ASP A 94 14.33 7.95 0.27
C ASP A 94 12.88 7.42 0.44
N GLU A 95 12.44 6.52 -0.46
CA GLU A 95 11.12 5.90 -0.43
C GLU A 95 11.22 4.39 -0.16
N VAL A 96 10.08 3.77 0.13
CA VAL A 96 9.92 2.31 0.13
C VAL A 96 8.94 1.89 -0.95
N GLU A 97 9.36 1.02 -1.85
CA GLU A 97 8.52 0.44 -2.89
C GLU A 97 7.85 -0.84 -2.39
N LEU A 98 6.52 -0.86 -2.43
CA LEU A 98 5.70 -2.05 -2.25
C LEU A 98 5.40 -2.66 -3.62
N THR A 99 5.70 -3.95 -3.78
CA THR A 99 5.28 -4.74 -4.95
C THR A 99 4.03 -5.53 -4.59
N ILE A 100 2.91 -5.19 -5.22
CA ILE A 100 1.60 -5.79 -4.94
C ILE A 100 1.51 -7.18 -5.57
N GLY A 101 0.96 -8.13 -4.82
CA GLY A 101 0.74 -9.50 -5.22
C GLY A 101 -0.69 -9.75 -5.70
N THR A 102 -1.19 -10.97 -5.46
CA THR A 102 -2.56 -11.33 -5.79
C THR A 102 -3.52 -10.87 -4.70
N PRO A 103 -4.77 -10.52 -5.05
CA PRO A 103 -5.80 -10.27 -4.06
C PRO A 103 -6.09 -11.59 -3.32
N ASN A 104 -6.10 -11.53 -1.99
CA ASN A 104 -6.70 -12.55 -1.14
C ASN A 104 -8.22 -12.36 -1.23
N ARG A 105 -8.83 -13.00 -2.23
CA ARG A 105 -10.28 -13.23 -2.19
C ARG A 105 -10.50 -14.41 -1.25
N ALA A 106 -11.06 -14.14 -0.08
CA ALA A 106 -11.65 -15.17 0.78
C ALA A 106 -12.81 -15.86 0.06
#